data_AF-A0A136L103-F1
#
_entry.id   AF-A0A136L103-F1
#
_cell.length_a   1.000
_cell.length_b   1.000
_cell.length_c   1.000
_cell.angle_alpha   90.00
_cell.angle_beta   90.00
_cell.angle_gamma   90.00
#
_symmetry.space_group_name_H-M   'P 1'
#
loop_
_entity.id
_entity.type
_entity.pdbx_description
1 polymer ?
#
loop_
_entity_poly.entity_id
_entity_poly.type
_entity_poly.pdbx_seq_one_letter_code
_entity_poly.pdbx_strand_id
1 'polypeptide(L)'
;MLLIAGSSGCGKTTLARCINGLIPRSYRGELTGKALLYGKEIAKLQIPEMAQTVGTLLQDPERQIVASNVFNEIAFGPENLGLPRDEIYTRVEQAMKRLNIEYLAERETFNLSGGEKQKSGIGRCADDESIYFVVR
;
A
#
# COMPACT_ATOMS: atom_id res chain seq x y z
N MET A 1 1.42 -0.42 17.13
CA MET A 1 2.18 0.56 16.32
C MET A 1 3.66 0.36 16.61
N LEU A 2 4.49 0.15 15.58
CA LEU A 2 5.95 0.02 15.68
C LEU A 2 6.60 1.16 14.89
N LEU A 3 7.60 1.83 15.47
CA LEU A 3 8.39 2.85 14.80
C LEU A 3 9.80 2.32 14.52
N ILE A 4 10.26 2.45 13.29
CA ILE A 4 11.63 2.17 12.89
C ILE A 4 12.29 3.49 12.50
N ALA A 5 13.26 3.93 13.31
CA ALA A 5 13.96 5.20 13.13
C ALA A 5 15.47 5.01 13.03
N GLY A 6 16.13 5.91 12.32
CA GLY A 6 17.58 5.90 12.09
C GLY A 6 17.98 6.89 11.01
N SER A 7 19.27 7.19 10.89
CA SER A 7 19.81 8.13 9.90
C SER A 7 19.47 7.74 8.46
N SER A 8 19.57 8.70 7.52
CA SER A 8 19.47 8.38 6.10
C SER A 8 20.54 7.35 5.71
N GLY A 9 20.19 6.36 4.90
CA GLY A 9 21.10 5.30 4.48
C GLY A 9 21.27 4.13 5.47
N CYS A 10 20.66 4.15 6.67
CA CYS A 10 20.81 3.04 7.64
C CYS A 10 20.04 1.75 7.29
N GLY A 11 19.35 1.71 6.14
CA GLY A 11 18.67 0.49 5.66
C GLY A 11 17.17 0.37 5.94
N LYS A 12 16.50 1.41 6.47
CA LYS A 12 15.03 1.38 6.72
C LYS A 12 14.21 0.99 5.49
N THR A 13 14.49 1.63 4.35
CA THR A 13 13.84 1.33 3.07
C THR A 13 14.14 -0.08 2.60
N THR A 14 15.38 -0.56 2.80
CA THR A 14 15.77 -1.93 2.49
C THR A 14 14.97 -2.93 3.33
N LEU A 15 14.83 -2.68 4.64
CA LEU A 15 14.03 -3.52 5.53
C LEU A 15 12.56 -3.55 5.11
N ALA A 16 11.95 -2.40 4.83
CA ALA A 16 10.57 -2.34 4.34
C ALA A 16 10.40 -3.13 3.02
N ARG A 17 11.37 -3.02 2.10
CA ARG A 17 11.41 -3.79 0.84
C ARG A 17 11.58 -5.29 1.04
N CYS A 18 12.29 -5.73 2.08
CA CYS A 18 12.35 -7.14 2.43
C CYS A 18 10.99 -7.63 2.95
N ILE A 19 10.30 -6.83 3.78
CA ILE A 19 9.02 -7.25 4.37
C ILE A 19 7.89 -7.29 3.33
N ASN A 20 7.82 -6.32 2.43
CA ASN A 20 6.82 -6.34 1.34
C ASN A 20 7.22 -7.22 0.15
N GLY A 21 8.33 -7.98 0.25
CA GLY A 21 8.74 -8.96 -0.74
C GLY A 21 9.34 -8.38 -2.02
N LEU A 22 9.63 -7.08 -2.08
CA LEU A 22 10.32 -6.45 -3.21
C LEU A 22 11.80 -6.84 -3.31
N ILE A 23 12.46 -7.16 -2.20
CA ILE A 23 13.77 -7.82 -2.18
C ILE A 23 13.55 -9.32 -1.91
N PRO A 24 14.13 -10.24 -2.70
CA PRO A 24 15.08 -10.02 -3.80
C PRO A 24 14.43 -9.91 -5.20
N ARG A 25 13.09 -9.87 -5.29
CA ARG A 25 12.36 -10.02 -6.56
C ARG A 25 12.54 -8.85 -7.52
N SER A 26 12.20 -7.65 -7.07
CA SER A 26 12.27 -6.39 -7.85
C SER A 26 13.61 -5.69 -7.70
N TYR A 27 14.28 -5.88 -6.56
CA TYR A 27 15.61 -5.35 -6.29
C TYR A 27 16.56 -6.53 -6.07
N ARG A 28 17.57 -6.63 -6.94
CA ARG A 28 18.59 -7.68 -6.87
C ARG A 28 19.52 -7.45 -5.68
N GLY A 29 19.97 -8.55 -5.08
CA GLY A 29 20.95 -8.56 -3.99
C GLY A 29 21.08 -9.97 -3.41
N GLU A 30 22.02 -10.15 -2.50
CA GLU A 30 22.15 -11.36 -1.70
C GLU A 30 21.31 -11.23 -0.44
N LEU A 31 20.38 -12.17 -0.23
CA LEU A 31 19.58 -12.26 0.98
C LEU A 31 20.07 -13.44 1.81
N THR A 32 20.53 -13.17 3.03
CA THR A 32 20.86 -14.20 4.03
C THR A 32 19.90 -14.10 5.21
N GLY A 33 19.65 -15.23 5.89
CA GLY A 33 18.64 -15.31 6.95
C GLY A 33 17.22 -15.52 6.40
N LYS A 34 16.20 -15.30 7.25
CA LYS A 34 14.78 -15.51 6.91
C LYS A 34 13.93 -14.38 7.47
N ALA A 35 12.93 -13.98 6.68
CA ALA A 35 11.85 -13.09 7.13
C ALA A 35 10.52 -13.84 7.02
N LEU A 36 9.70 -13.74 8.07
CA LEU A 36 8.43 -14.43 8.19
C LEU A 36 7.29 -13.41 8.23
N LEU A 37 6.26 -13.64 7.42
CA LEU A 37 5.00 -12.91 7.45
C LEU A 37 3.92 -13.88 7.96
N TYR A 38 3.36 -13.59 9.14
CA TYR A 38 2.43 -14.50 9.84
C TYR A 38 2.91 -15.96 9.92
N GLY A 39 4.21 -16.15 10.22
CA GLY A 39 4.84 -17.48 10.32
C GLY A 39 5.22 -18.12 8.98
N LYS A 40 4.84 -17.54 7.84
CA LYS A 40 5.21 -18.02 6.50
C LYS A 40 6.44 -17.27 5.98
N GLU A 41 7.38 -18.00 5.40
CA GLU A 41 8.60 -17.40 4.85
C GLU A 41 8.29 -16.54 3.63
N ILE A 42 8.64 -15.25 3.68
CA ILE A 42 8.33 -14.26 2.64
C ILE A 42 8.86 -14.68 1.27
N ALA A 43 10.03 -15.33 1.22
CA ALA A 43 10.64 -15.84 0.00
C ALA A 43 9.79 -16.92 -0.70
N LYS A 44 8.91 -17.61 0.03
CA LYS A 44 8.04 -18.68 -0.49
C LYS A 44 6.63 -18.20 -0.85
N LEU A 45 6.24 -17.01 -0.39
CA LEU A 45 4.94 -16.42 -0.71
C LEU A 45 4.93 -15.85 -2.12
N GLN A 46 3.78 -15.82 -2.76
CA GLN A 46 3.57 -15.09 -4.01
C GLN A 46 3.24 -13.62 -3.70
N ILE A 47 3.60 -12.71 -4.61
CA ILE A 47 3.33 -11.27 -4.46
C ILE A 47 1.84 -10.98 -4.21
N PRO A 48 0.88 -11.59 -4.94
CA PRO A 48 -0.55 -11.37 -4.68
C PRO A 48 -0.99 -11.79 -3.27
N GLU A 49 -0.43 -12.87 -2.72
CA GLU A 49 -0.75 -13.33 -1.36
C GLU A 49 -0.26 -12.33 -0.30
N MET A 50 0.93 -11.75 -0.52
CA MET A 50 1.46 -10.72 0.38
C MET A 50 0.74 -9.39 0.23
N ALA A 51 0.32 -9.02 -0.98
CA ALA A 51 -0.37 -7.75 -1.24
C ALA A 51 -1.71 -7.64 -0.48
N GLN A 52 -2.33 -8.78 -0.12
CA GLN A 52 -3.54 -8.83 0.71
C GLN A 52 -3.28 -8.53 2.20
N THR A 53 -2.03 -8.58 2.65
CA THR A 53 -1.66 -8.49 4.07
C THR A 53 -0.60 -7.41 4.35
N VAL A 54 0.05 -6.90 3.32
CA VAL A 54 1.11 -5.88 3.43
C VAL A 54 0.88 -4.77 2.42
N GLY A 55 0.55 -3.59 2.94
CA GLY A 55 0.48 -2.34 2.18
C GLY A 55 1.75 -1.50 2.35
N THR A 56 2.11 -0.71 1.34
CA THR A 56 3.20 0.26 1.43
C THR A 56 2.69 1.63 1.04
N LEU A 57 2.88 2.61 1.93
CA LEU A 57 2.67 4.02 1.64
C LEU A 57 4.01 4.68 1.33
N LEU A 58 4.14 5.19 0.12
CA LEU A 58 5.34 5.88 -0.32
C LEU A 58 5.46 7.25 0.35
N GLN A 59 6.71 7.68 0.55
CA GLN A 59 7.04 8.99 1.10
C GLN A 59 6.48 10.13 0.25
N ASP A 60 6.58 9.97 -1.07
CA ASP A 60 6.12 10.91 -2.07
C ASP A 60 4.74 10.45 -2.58
N PRO A 61 3.65 11.10 -2.14
CA PRO A 61 2.30 10.69 -2.55
C PRO A 61 2.08 10.87 -4.05
N GLU A 62 2.80 11.77 -4.74
CA GLU A 62 2.68 11.93 -6.21
C GLU A 62 3.10 10.66 -6.94
N ARG A 63 4.16 10.01 -6.46
CA ARG A 63 4.67 8.76 -7.05
C ARG A 63 3.79 7.55 -6.76
N GLN A 64 2.80 7.70 -5.90
CA GLN A 64 1.91 6.60 -5.51
C GLN A 64 0.63 6.55 -6.33
N ILE A 65 0.16 7.70 -6.82
CA ILE A 65 -1.07 7.84 -7.60
C ILE A 65 -0.90 7.17 -8.95
N VAL A 66 -1.90 6.39 -9.36
CA VAL A 66 -1.92 5.65 -10.63
C VAL A 66 -3.21 5.85 -11.42
N ALA A 67 -4.30 6.28 -10.77
CA ALA A 67 -5.58 6.51 -11.41
C ALA A 67 -5.90 8.01 -11.59
N SER A 68 -6.84 8.31 -12.49
CA SER A 68 -7.23 9.67 -12.85
C SER A 68 -8.18 10.35 -11.85
N ASN A 69 -8.95 9.59 -11.08
CA ASN A 69 -9.85 10.11 -10.03
C ASN A 69 -9.73 9.29 -8.73
N VAL A 70 -10.23 9.85 -7.62
CA VAL A 70 -10.09 9.25 -6.28
C VAL A 70 -10.78 7.91 -6.16
N PHE A 71 -11.99 7.76 -6.73
CA PHE A 71 -12.70 6.48 -6.71
C PHE A 71 -11.87 5.37 -7.33
N ASN A 72 -11.37 5.59 -8.55
CA ASN A 72 -10.57 4.63 -9.28
C ASN A 72 -9.20 4.40 -8.61
N GLU A 73 -8.63 5.41 -7.96
CA GLU A 73 -7.38 5.25 -7.20
C GLU A 73 -7.55 4.28 -6.04
N ILE A 74 -8.67 4.36 -5.32
CA ILE A 74 -8.98 3.44 -4.22
C ILE A 74 -9.38 2.06 -4.77
N ALA A 75 -10.16 2.01 -5.86
CA ALA A 75 -10.59 0.77 -6.49
C ALA A 75 -9.43 -0.06 -7.06
N PHE A 76 -8.31 0.57 -7.42
CA PHE A 76 -7.15 -0.09 -8.02
C PHE A 76 -6.63 -1.28 -7.20
N GLY A 77 -6.63 -1.20 -5.87
CA GLY A 77 -6.21 -2.31 -5.00
C GLY A 77 -7.12 -3.54 -5.16
N PRO A 78 -8.42 -3.42 -4.82
CA PRO A 78 -9.44 -4.45 -5.02
C PRO A 78 -9.52 -5.00 -6.46
N GLU A 79 -9.37 -4.15 -7.48
CA GLU A 79 -9.35 -4.56 -8.90
C GLU A 79 -8.18 -5.50 -9.21
N ASN A 80 -6.98 -5.20 -8.69
CA ASN A 80 -5.81 -6.06 -8.88
C ASN A 80 -5.92 -7.41 -8.17
N LEU A 81 -6.78 -7.51 -7.15
CA LEU A 81 -7.12 -8.77 -6.49
C LEU A 81 -8.18 -9.58 -7.26
N GLY A 82 -8.77 -9.01 -8.32
CA GLY A 82 -9.79 -9.66 -9.12
C GLY A 82 -11.13 -9.81 -8.39
N LEU A 83 -11.45 -8.92 -7.45
CA LEU A 83 -12.69 -8.99 -6.69
C LEU A 83 -13.92 -8.68 -7.57
N PRO A 84 -15.11 -9.23 -7.24
CA PRO A 84 -16.35 -8.88 -7.93
C PRO A 84 -16.66 -7.39 -7.85
N ARG A 85 -17.27 -6.85 -8.90
CA ARG A 85 -17.58 -5.41 -9.00
C ARG A 85 -18.31 -4.88 -7.76
N ASP A 86 -19.39 -5.53 -7.32
CA ASP A 86 -20.19 -5.06 -6.19
C ASP A 86 -19.39 -5.02 -4.87
N GLU A 87 -18.43 -5.94 -4.71
CA GLU A 87 -17.52 -5.93 -3.57
C GLU A 87 -16.54 -4.77 -3.65
N ILE A 88 -15.99 -4.47 -4.82
CA ILE A 88 -15.09 -3.33 -5.05
C ILE A 88 -15.81 -2.02 -4.66
N TYR A 89 -17.03 -1.80 -5.15
CA TYR A 89 -17.81 -0.60 -4.81
C TYR A 89 -18.03 -0.48 -3.30
N THR A 90 -18.40 -1.59 -2.65
CA THR A 90 -18.61 -1.63 -1.20
C THR A 90 -17.36 -1.26 -0.42
N ARG A 91 -16.19 -1.84 -0.79
CA ARG A 91 -14.90 -1.53 -0.14
C ARG A 91 -14.46 -0.10 -0.37
N VAL A 92 -14.61 0.42 -1.59
CA VAL A 92 -14.27 1.82 -1.91
C VAL A 92 -15.11 2.78 -1.06
N GLU A 93 -16.42 2.57 -0.98
CA GLU A 93 -17.29 3.40 -0.14
C GLU A 93 -16.90 3.34 1.35
N GLN A 94 -16.60 2.15 1.87
CA GLN A 94 -16.18 1.98 3.25
C GLN A 94 -14.86 2.70 3.54
N ALA A 95 -13.88 2.58 2.64
CA ALA A 95 -12.60 3.26 2.75
C ALA A 95 -12.76 4.79 2.71
N MET A 96 -13.58 5.31 1.79
CA MET A 96 -13.85 6.75 1.69
C MET A 96 -14.55 7.28 2.95
N LYS A 97 -15.58 6.56 3.45
CA LYS A 97 -16.30 6.90 4.70
C LYS A 97 -15.37 6.95 5.90
N ARG A 98 -14.51 5.93 6.06
CA ARG A 98 -13.53 5.87 7.16
C ARG A 98 -12.55 7.05 7.13
N LEU A 99 -12.18 7.51 5.95
CA LEU A 99 -11.21 8.59 5.74
C LEU A 99 -11.84 9.98 5.65
N ASN A 100 -13.18 10.05 5.67
CA ASN A 100 -13.98 11.26 5.44
C ASN A 100 -13.54 11.97 4.14
N ILE A 101 -13.59 11.26 3.01
CA ILE A 101 -13.19 11.76 1.69
C ILE A 101 -14.22 11.44 0.59
N GLU A 102 -15.45 11.07 0.93
CA GLU A 102 -16.52 10.74 -0.01
C GLU A 102 -16.78 11.89 -1.00
N TYR A 103 -16.66 13.13 -0.52
CA TYR A 103 -16.78 14.35 -1.33
C TYR A 103 -15.71 14.50 -2.42
N LEU A 104 -14.66 13.68 -2.38
CA LEU A 104 -13.57 13.68 -3.37
C LEU A 104 -13.71 12.60 -4.43
N ALA A 105 -14.71 11.71 -4.35
CA ALA A 105 -14.79 10.49 -5.17
C ALA A 105 -14.56 10.74 -6.67
N GLU A 106 -15.20 11.76 -7.24
CA GLU A 106 -15.11 12.12 -8.66
C GLU A 106 -13.98 13.11 -8.98
N ARG A 107 -13.28 13.63 -7.96
CA ARG A 107 -12.24 14.64 -8.16
C ARG A 107 -11.02 14.01 -8.84
N GLU A 108 -10.46 14.72 -9.81
CA GLU A 108 -9.22 14.31 -10.46
C GLU A 108 -8.06 14.28 -9.46
N THR A 109 -7.29 13.19 -9.47
CA THR A 109 -6.19 12.97 -8.52
C THR A 109 -5.09 14.03 -8.63
N PHE A 110 -4.89 14.58 -9.84
CA PHE A 110 -3.94 15.67 -10.08
C PHE A 110 -4.27 16.94 -9.30
N ASN A 111 -5.56 17.23 -9.09
CA ASN A 111 -6.06 18.45 -8.46
C ASN A 111 -6.19 18.33 -6.92
N LEU A 112 -5.73 17.24 -6.35
CA LEU A 112 -5.73 17.01 -4.90
C LEU A 112 -4.55 17.71 -4.23
N SER A 113 -4.77 18.18 -3.01
CA SER A 113 -3.68 18.55 -2.10
C SER A 113 -2.84 17.32 -1.73
N GLY A 114 -1.60 17.53 -1.28
CA GLY A 114 -0.74 16.42 -0.84
C GLY A 114 -1.36 15.56 0.26
N GLY A 115 -2.11 16.17 1.19
CA GLY A 115 -2.84 15.44 2.24
C GLY A 115 -3.99 14.61 1.69
N GLU A 116 -4.73 15.13 0.72
CA GLU A 116 -5.79 14.37 0.02
C GLU A 116 -5.21 13.21 -0.80
N LYS A 117 -4.07 13.41 -1.48
CA LYS A 117 -3.35 12.32 -2.17
C LYS A 117 -2.91 11.24 -1.18
N GLN A 118 -2.41 11.63 -0.01
CA GLN A 118 -2.03 10.68 1.03
C GLN A 118 -3.24 9.90 1.57
N LYS A 119 -4.39 10.56 1.80
CA LYS A 119 -5.64 9.87 2.17
C LYS A 119 -6.11 8.90 1.09
N SER A 120 -6.10 9.30 -0.18
CA SER A 120 -6.43 8.41 -1.31
C SER A 120 -5.54 7.16 -1.32
N GLY A 121 -4.23 7.37 -1.13
CA GLY A 121 -3.26 6.30 -0.99
C GLY A 121 -3.50 5.36 0.19
N ILE A 122 -3.88 5.92 1.35
CA ILE A 122 -4.29 5.12 2.52
C ILE A 122 -5.53 4.30 2.18
N GLY A 123 -6.54 4.90 1.55
CA GLY A 123 -7.80 4.24 1.18
C GLY A 123 -7.57 3.03 0.29
N ARG A 124 -6.69 3.14 -0.71
CA ARG A 124 -6.28 2.04 -1.59
C ARG A 124 -5.66 0.85 -0.83
N CYS A 125 -5.01 1.13 0.29
CA CYS A 125 -4.33 0.12 1.10
C CYS A 125 -5.18 -0.39 2.28
N ALA A 126 -6.26 0.32 2.66
CA ALA A 126 -6.99 0.14 3.91
C ALA A 126 -7.89 -1.11 3.93
N ASP A 127 -7.31 -2.28 4.23
CA ASP A 127 -7.99 -3.46 4.77
C ASP A 127 -7.52 -3.67 6.22
N ASP A 128 -8.43 -3.93 7.16
CA ASP A 128 -8.19 -3.83 8.61
C ASP A 128 -7.06 -4.71 9.19
N GLU A 129 -6.63 -5.74 8.46
CA GLU A 129 -5.63 -6.72 8.92
C GLU A 129 -4.22 -6.49 8.35
N SER A 130 -4.02 -5.43 7.56
CA SER A 130 -2.76 -5.23 6.83
C SER A 130 -1.68 -4.48 7.62
N ILE A 131 -0.42 -4.85 7.35
CA ILE A 131 0.77 -4.12 7.83
C ILE A 131 1.07 -2.98 6.85
N TYR A 132 1.16 -1.75 7.36
CA TYR A 132 1.51 -0.56 6.55
C TYR A 132 2.91 -0.05 6.85
N PHE A 133 3.70 0.13 5.80
CA PHE A 133 5.00 0.81 5.88
C PHE A 133 4.87 2.25 5.40
N VAL A 134 5.23 3.20 6.27
CA VAL A 134 5.48 4.60 5.89
C VAL A 134 6.98 4.82 6.00
N VAL A 135 7.67 4.94 4.87
CA VAL A 135 9.12 5.13 4.86
C VAL A 135 9.43 6.61 4.67
N ARG A 136 10.24 7.20 5.57
CA ARG A 136 10.84 8.53 5.42
C ARG A 136 12.31 8.45 5.01
#